data_AF-A0A9X2MGV4-F1
#
_entry.id   AF-A0A9X2MGV4-F1
#
_cell.length_a   1.000
_cell.length_b   1.000
_cell.length_c   1.000
_cell.angle_alpha   90.00
_cell.angle_beta   90.00
_cell.angle_gamma   90.00
#
_symmetry.space_group_name_H-M   'P 1'
#
loop_
_entity.id
_entity.type
_entity.pdbx_description
1 polymer ?
#
loop_
_entity_poly.entity_id
_entity_poly.type
_entity_poly.pdbx_seq_one_letter_code
_entity_poly.pdbx_strand_id
1 'polypeptide(L)'
;MDRTISILFSIFLPIAILLLSVNVIAFNENFYAKKYDEYNITYSTNIEKDELMDLTTKLFKYLRGEENNSKIEKYFNKKELMHLEDVKTLFNKGFVLRNISISILLISIIYLLFNKPKNLAVYGRNSSIISLGIILAFFILYLIDFNKYFTYFHLVLFDNDLWLLNPNVDILIRIFPEEIFIDLLNNIVLLFVIIMSIILVITNLYIGRVKGNVK
;
A
#
# COMPACT_ATOMS: atom_id res chain seq x y z
N MET A 1 -23.96 11.69 -17.78
CA MET A 1 -23.16 10.44 -17.79
C MET A 1 -21.66 10.74 -17.78
N ASP A 2 -21.16 11.51 -18.74
CA ASP A 2 -19.72 11.78 -18.93
C ASP A 2 -19.02 12.42 -17.71
N ARG A 3 -19.69 13.38 -17.06
CA ARG A 3 -19.17 14.03 -15.85
C ARG A 3 -19.04 13.05 -14.69
N THR A 4 -20.04 12.19 -14.49
CA THR A 4 -20.03 11.16 -13.45
C THR A 4 -18.88 10.18 -13.67
N ILE A 5 -18.70 9.68 -14.90
CA ILE A 5 -17.62 8.75 -15.23
C ILE A 5 -16.24 9.40 -15.05
N SER A 6 -16.11 10.69 -15.41
CA SER A 6 -14.87 11.42 -15.21
C SER A 6 -14.52 11.62 -13.72
N ILE A 7 -15.53 11.86 -12.87
CA ILE A 7 -15.35 11.94 -11.41
C ILE A 7 -14.96 10.59 -10.83
N LEU A 8 -15.65 9.50 -11.21
CA LEU A 8 -15.32 8.15 -10.78
C LEU A 8 -13.88 7.80 -11.18
N PHE A 9 -13.50 8.06 -12.43
CA PHE A 9 -12.11 7.90 -12.88
C PHE A 9 -11.12 8.67 -11.99
N SER A 10 -11.36 9.95 -11.73
CA SER A 10 -10.44 10.77 -10.92
C SER A 10 -10.30 10.32 -9.47
N ILE A 11 -11.34 9.75 -8.87
CA ILE A 11 -11.31 9.23 -7.49
C ILE A 11 -10.64 7.86 -7.44
N PHE A 12 -11.05 6.94 -8.32
CA PHE A 12 -10.59 5.56 -8.28
C PHE A 12 -9.19 5.36 -8.85
N LEU A 13 -8.68 6.28 -9.67
CA LEU A 13 -7.31 6.23 -10.19
C LEU A 13 -6.26 6.17 -9.06
N PRO A 14 -6.15 7.14 -8.15
CA PRO A 14 -5.16 7.11 -7.09
C PRO A 14 -5.43 6.00 -6.07
N ILE A 15 -6.70 5.67 -5.78
CA ILE A 15 -7.04 4.59 -4.85
C ILE A 15 -6.54 3.24 -5.38
N ALA A 16 -6.81 2.95 -6.66
CA ALA A 16 -6.35 1.71 -7.29
C ALA A 16 -4.82 1.60 -7.29
N ILE A 17 -4.12 2.68 -7.65
CA ILE A 17 -2.65 2.70 -7.73
C ILE A 17 -2.02 2.58 -6.33
N LEU A 18 -2.58 3.27 -5.32
CA LEU A 18 -2.10 3.18 -3.94
C LEU A 18 -2.26 1.76 -3.39
N LEU A 19 -3.45 1.18 -3.48
CA LEU A 19 -3.71 -0.17 -2.96
C LEU A 19 -2.96 -1.26 -3.75
N LEU A 20 -2.72 -1.05 -5.04
CA LEU A 20 -1.84 -1.91 -5.81
C LEU A 20 -0.39 -1.80 -5.32
N SER A 21 0.10 -0.59 -5.05
CA SER A 21 1.45 -0.35 -4.52
C SER A 21 1.63 -1.02 -3.16
N VAL A 22 0.67 -0.88 -2.25
CA VAL A 22 0.64 -1.59 -0.96
C VAL A 22 0.75 -3.10 -1.18
N ASN A 23 -0.10 -3.68 -2.04
CA ASN A 23 -0.07 -5.14 -2.28
C ASN A 23 1.25 -5.62 -2.90
N VAL A 24 1.85 -4.85 -3.82
CA VAL A 24 3.11 -5.25 -4.45
C VAL A 24 4.26 -5.21 -3.46
N ILE A 25 4.34 -4.16 -2.63
CA ILE A 25 5.48 -3.97 -1.72
C ILE A 25 5.33 -4.81 -0.44
N ALA A 26 4.14 -4.82 0.20
CA ALA A 26 3.92 -5.52 1.48
C ALA A 26 4.04 -7.05 1.40
N PHE A 27 3.94 -7.61 0.20
CA PHE A 27 4.05 -9.06 -0.02
C PHE A 27 5.27 -9.42 -0.89
N ASN A 28 6.27 -8.54 -0.97
CA ASN A 28 7.49 -8.80 -1.69
C ASN A 28 8.51 -9.51 -0.79
N GLU A 29 8.62 -10.83 -0.87
CA GLU A 29 9.57 -11.60 -0.05
C GLU A 29 11.03 -11.14 -0.21
N ASN A 30 11.43 -10.69 -1.40
CA ASN A 30 12.79 -10.17 -1.62
C ASN A 30 13.05 -8.87 -0.85
N PHE A 31 12.01 -8.06 -0.61
CA PHE A 31 12.13 -6.88 0.25
C PHE A 31 12.50 -7.32 1.68
N TYR A 32 11.76 -8.27 2.26
CA TYR A 32 12.02 -8.75 3.62
C TYR A 32 13.34 -9.50 3.74
N ALA A 33 13.70 -10.32 2.75
CA ALA A 33 14.99 -11.00 2.72
C ALA A 33 16.17 -10.01 2.83
N LYS A 34 16.09 -8.89 2.10
CA LYS A 34 17.09 -7.83 2.16
C LYS A 34 17.06 -7.10 3.51
N LYS A 35 15.87 -6.79 4.04
CA LYS A 35 15.73 -6.04 5.30
C LYS A 35 16.12 -6.85 6.53
N TYR A 36 15.95 -8.16 6.51
CA TYR A 36 16.45 -9.04 7.57
C TYR A 36 17.97 -9.02 7.66
N ASP A 37 18.68 -8.93 6.53
CA ASP A 37 20.13 -8.74 6.51
C ASP A 37 20.52 -7.32 6.96
N GLU A 38 19.87 -6.30 6.39
CA GLU A 38 20.17 -4.88 6.63
C GLU A 38 20.02 -4.49 8.11
N TYR A 39 19.01 -5.04 8.78
CA TYR A 39 18.71 -4.76 10.18
C TYR A 39 19.16 -5.86 11.16
N ASN A 40 19.96 -6.83 10.70
CA ASN A 40 20.48 -7.92 11.53
C ASN A 40 19.39 -8.63 12.37
N ILE A 41 18.23 -8.89 11.76
CA ILE A 41 17.07 -9.44 12.46
C ILE A 41 17.39 -10.81 13.05
N THR A 42 18.17 -11.62 12.33
CA THR A 42 18.66 -12.92 12.81
C THR A 42 19.38 -12.82 14.14
N TYR A 43 20.27 -11.83 14.30
CA TYR A 43 20.99 -11.58 15.54
C TYR A 43 20.06 -11.09 16.65
N SER A 44 19.17 -10.14 16.35
CA SER A 44 18.26 -9.56 17.34
C SER A 44 17.19 -10.55 17.83
N THR A 45 16.83 -11.54 17.02
CA THR A 45 15.77 -12.53 17.30
C THR A 45 16.32 -13.88 17.76
N ASN A 46 17.58 -14.19 17.43
CA ASN A 46 18.16 -15.52 17.52
C ASN A 46 17.39 -16.57 16.70
N ILE A 47 16.82 -16.15 15.56
CA ILE A 47 16.12 -16.99 14.59
C ILE A 47 16.96 -17.03 13.31
N GLU A 48 17.14 -18.22 12.75
CA GLU A 48 17.88 -18.37 11.49
C GLU A 48 17.15 -17.69 10.32
N LYS A 49 17.90 -17.20 9.34
CA LYS A 49 17.34 -16.46 8.21
C LYS A 49 16.32 -17.28 7.43
N ASP A 50 16.60 -18.56 7.21
CA ASP A 50 15.70 -19.45 6.48
C ASP A 50 14.38 -19.66 7.23
N GLU A 51 14.43 -19.72 8.56
CA GLU A 51 13.23 -19.79 9.41
C GLU A 51 12.44 -18.47 9.40
N LEU A 52 13.12 -17.31 9.43
CA LEU A 52 12.45 -16.01 9.27
C LEU A 52 11.74 -15.89 7.91
N MET A 53 12.38 -16.34 6.84
CA MET A 53 11.79 -16.31 5.51
C MET A 53 10.60 -17.27 5.39
N ASP A 54 10.72 -18.50 5.90
CA ASP A 54 9.61 -19.46 5.96
C ASP A 54 8.41 -18.92 6.78
N LEU A 55 8.68 -18.30 7.94
CA LEU A 55 7.65 -17.62 8.74
C LEU A 55 6.99 -16.46 7.96
N THR A 56 7.78 -15.67 7.23
CA THR A 56 7.29 -14.55 6.42
C THR A 56 6.37 -15.03 5.31
N THR A 57 6.76 -16.08 4.57
CA THR A 57 5.92 -16.70 3.54
C THR A 57 4.61 -17.22 4.12
N LYS A 58 4.65 -17.89 5.29
CA LYS A 58 3.43 -18.38 5.97
C LYS A 58 2.53 -17.23 6.41
N LEU A 59 3.10 -16.15 6.95
CA LEU A 59 2.35 -14.94 7.30
C LEU A 59 1.66 -14.35 6.07
N PHE A 60 2.34 -14.27 4.93
CA PHE A 60 1.75 -13.74 3.70
C PHE A 60 0.58 -14.58 3.22
N LYS A 61 0.74 -15.90 3.20
CA LYS A 61 -0.37 -16.81 2.84
C LYS A 61 -1.54 -16.69 3.81
N TYR A 62 -1.26 -16.57 5.11
CA TYR A 62 -2.30 -16.33 6.12
C TYR A 62 -3.06 -15.02 5.87
N LEU A 63 -2.33 -13.91 5.68
CA LEU A 63 -2.89 -12.59 5.42
C LEU A 63 -3.64 -12.50 4.08
N ARG A 64 -3.24 -13.30 3.08
CA ARG A 64 -3.97 -13.47 1.81
C ARG A 64 -5.19 -14.38 1.90
N GLY A 65 -5.39 -15.06 3.03
CA GLY A 65 -6.47 -16.03 3.21
C GLY A 65 -6.23 -17.37 2.52
N GLU A 66 -5.00 -17.65 2.09
CA GLU A 66 -4.60 -18.90 1.44
C GLU A 66 -4.34 -20.01 2.46
N GLU A 67 -3.92 -19.65 3.68
CA GLU A 67 -3.68 -20.57 4.79
C GLU A 67 -4.36 -20.10 6.08
N ASN A 68 -4.61 -21.04 6.99
CA ASN A 68 -5.12 -20.77 8.33
C ASN A 68 -3.97 -20.45 9.30
N ASN A 69 -4.30 -19.91 10.48
CA ASN A 69 -3.30 -19.52 11.49
C ASN A 69 -2.50 -20.69 12.08
N SER A 70 -2.91 -21.95 11.88
CA SER A 70 -2.21 -23.14 12.41
C SER A 70 -0.75 -23.27 11.95
N LYS A 71 -0.36 -22.59 10.87
CA LYS A 71 1.03 -22.57 10.39
C LYS A 71 1.91 -21.55 11.11
N ILE A 72 1.30 -20.54 11.74
CA ILE A 72 1.99 -19.43 12.41
C ILE A 72 1.77 -19.44 13.93
N GLU A 73 0.76 -20.15 14.45
CA GLU A 73 0.37 -20.15 15.87
C GLU A 73 1.49 -20.54 16.84
N LYS A 74 2.41 -21.41 16.41
CA LYS A 74 3.55 -21.84 17.24
C LYS A 74 4.60 -20.75 17.46
N TYR A 75 4.58 -19.69 16.65
CA TYR A 75 5.56 -18.60 16.71
C TYR A 75 5.08 -17.42 17.56
N PHE A 76 3.77 -17.20 17.64
CA PHE A 76 3.19 -15.99 18.20
C PHE A 76 2.37 -16.29 19.45
N ASN A 77 2.38 -15.38 20.41
CA ASN A 77 1.51 -15.46 21.56
C ASN A 77 0.06 -15.08 21.20
N LYS A 78 -0.87 -15.27 22.15
CA LYS A 78 -2.29 -15.02 21.92
C LYS A 78 -2.60 -13.59 21.47
N LYS A 79 -1.92 -12.58 22.05
CA LYS A 79 -2.15 -11.17 21.70
C LYS A 79 -1.71 -10.89 20.27
N GLU A 80 -0.53 -11.35 19.89
CA GLU A 80 0.01 -11.22 18.53
C GLU A 80 -0.88 -11.89 17.49
N LEU A 81 -1.41 -13.09 17.79
CA LEU A 81 -2.33 -13.79 16.90
C LEU A 81 -3.66 -13.06 16.71
N MET A 82 -4.21 -12.48 17.78
CA MET A 82 -5.43 -11.65 17.68
C MET A 82 -5.16 -10.38 16.87
N HIS A 83 -3.99 -9.74 17.05
CA HIS A 83 -3.60 -8.60 16.23
C HIS A 83 -3.44 -8.99 14.74
N LEU A 84 -2.82 -10.14 14.44
CA LEU A 84 -2.67 -10.64 13.07
C LEU A 84 -4.02 -10.96 12.42
N GLU A 85 -5.03 -11.36 13.19
CA GLU A 85 -6.41 -11.54 12.70
C GLU A 85 -7.06 -10.21 12.30
N ASP A 86 -6.84 -9.14 13.09
CA ASP A 86 -7.25 -7.78 12.72
C ASP A 86 -6.55 -7.31 11.44
N VAL A 87 -5.23 -7.55 11.34
CA VAL A 87 -4.42 -7.21 10.16
C VAL A 87 -4.88 -8.00 8.92
N LYS A 88 -5.19 -9.30 9.06
CA LYS A 88 -5.77 -10.11 7.98
C LYS A 88 -7.09 -9.54 7.50
N THR A 89 -7.97 -9.16 8.42
CA THR A 89 -9.26 -8.52 8.11
C THR A 89 -9.06 -7.20 7.37
N LEU A 90 -8.09 -6.38 7.79
CA LEU A 90 -7.72 -5.15 7.13
C LEU A 90 -7.21 -5.39 5.69
N PHE A 91 -6.29 -6.34 5.49
CA PHE A 91 -5.81 -6.70 4.14
C PHE A 91 -6.92 -7.21 3.24
N ASN A 92 -7.82 -8.06 3.75
CA ASN A 92 -8.97 -8.55 3.00
C ASN A 92 -9.88 -7.42 2.54
N LYS A 93 -10.23 -6.48 3.42
CA LYS A 93 -10.99 -5.27 3.06
C LYS A 93 -10.25 -4.45 2.00
N GLY A 94 -8.93 -4.30 2.15
CA GLY A 94 -8.05 -3.63 1.19
C GLY A 94 -8.04 -4.30 -0.18
N PHE A 95 -7.97 -5.63 -0.26
CA PHE A 95 -8.01 -6.38 -1.52
C PHE A 95 -9.35 -6.22 -2.24
N VAL A 96 -10.47 -6.28 -1.51
CA VAL A 96 -11.80 -6.05 -2.07
C VAL A 96 -11.90 -4.63 -2.63
N LEU A 97 -11.51 -3.61 -1.84
CA LEU A 97 -11.54 -2.22 -2.28
C LEU A 97 -10.64 -1.99 -3.49
N ARG A 98 -9.44 -2.58 -3.51
CA ARG A 98 -8.51 -2.52 -4.65
C ARG A 98 -9.16 -3.07 -5.91
N ASN A 99 -9.74 -4.27 -5.83
CA ASN A 99 -10.33 -4.95 -6.98
C ASN A 99 -11.52 -4.15 -7.52
N ILE A 100 -12.41 -3.66 -6.64
CA ILE A 100 -13.52 -2.77 -7.03
C ILE A 100 -12.99 -1.49 -7.70
N SER A 101 -11.96 -0.87 -7.12
CA SER A 101 -11.37 0.35 -7.64
C SER A 101 -10.77 0.15 -9.03
N ILE A 102 -10.06 -0.96 -9.24
CA ILE A 102 -9.51 -1.34 -10.55
C ILE A 102 -10.64 -1.57 -11.56
N SER A 103 -11.71 -2.29 -11.20
CA SER A 103 -12.84 -2.52 -12.10
C SER A 103 -13.50 -1.22 -12.53
N ILE A 104 -13.80 -0.31 -11.59
CA ILE A 104 -14.39 1.00 -11.91
C ILE A 104 -13.45 1.84 -12.75
N LEU A 105 -12.15 1.82 -12.44
CA LEU A 105 -11.13 2.53 -13.18
C LEU A 105 -11.04 2.05 -14.64
N LEU A 106 -11.00 0.74 -14.87
CA LEU A 106 -10.93 0.14 -16.21
C LEU A 106 -12.16 0.49 -17.05
N ILE A 107 -13.36 0.36 -16.48
CA ILE A 107 -14.61 0.72 -17.16
C ILE A 107 -14.60 2.21 -17.53
N SER A 108 -14.16 3.06 -16.61
CA SER A 108 -14.11 4.51 -16.85
C SER A 108 -13.06 4.88 -17.90
N ILE A 109 -11.88 4.23 -17.89
CA ILE A 109 -10.84 4.41 -18.91
C ILE A 109 -11.37 4.02 -20.28
N ILE A 110 -11.95 2.82 -20.41
CA ILE A 110 -12.49 2.33 -21.69
C ILE A 110 -13.54 3.30 -22.22
N TYR A 111 -14.51 3.68 -21.38
CA TYR A 111 -15.55 4.63 -21.80
C TYR A 111 -14.98 5.98 -22.26
N LEU A 112 -14.10 6.58 -21.46
CA LEU A 112 -13.54 7.90 -21.78
C LEU A 112 -12.58 7.85 -22.97
N LEU A 113 -11.83 6.76 -23.16
CA LEU A 113 -10.91 6.61 -24.28
C LEU A 113 -11.65 6.65 -25.62
N PHE A 114 -12.78 5.95 -25.73
CA PHE A 114 -13.56 5.89 -26.96
C PHE A 114 -14.46 7.12 -27.16
N ASN A 115 -15.02 7.68 -26.09
CA ASN A 115 -16.04 8.73 -26.22
C ASN A 115 -15.50 10.15 -25.98
N LYS A 116 -14.55 10.31 -25.05
CA LYS A 116 -14.07 11.62 -24.55
C LYS A 116 -12.56 11.59 -24.20
N PRO A 117 -11.66 11.28 -25.13
CA PRO A 117 -10.23 11.07 -24.83
C PRO A 117 -9.55 12.34 -24.28
N LYS A 118 -10.01 13.53 -24.67
CA LYS A 118 -9.58 14.80 -24.06
C LYS A 118 -9.93 14.89 -22.57
N ASN A 119 -11.11 14.41 -22.16
CA ASN A 119 -11.49 14.39 -20.76
C ASN A 119 -10.64 13.38 -19.99
N LEU A 120 -10.40 12.18 -20.53
CA LEU A 120 -9.51 11.20 -19.89
C LEU A 120 -8.16 11.83 -19.51
N ALA A 121 -7.54 12.56 -20.44
CA ALA A 121 -6.27 13.23 -20.19
C ALA A 121 -6.38 14.36 -19.16
N VAL A 122 -7.39 15.24 -19.27
CA VAL A 122 -7.57 16.36 -18.34
C VAL A 122 -7.84 15.88 -16.91
N TYR A 123 -8.75 14.93 -16.74
CA TYR A 123 -9.10 14.37 -15.43
C TYR A 123 -7.96 13.50 -14.89
N GLY A 124 -7.16 12.85 -15.74
CA GLY A 124 -5.98 12.08 -15.34
C GLY A 124 -4.90 13.00 -14.80
N ARG A 125 -4.59 14.07 -15.52
CA ARG A 125 -3.66 15.11 -15.07
C ARG A 125 -4.07 15.71 -13.72
N ASN A 126 -5.33 16.13 -13.60
CA ASN A 126 -5.82 16.78 -12.38
C ASN A 126 -5.85 15.79 -11.20
N SER A 127 -6.30 14.55 -11.43
CA SER A 127 -6.25 13.49 -10.42
C SER A 127 -4.82 13.24 -9.95
N SER A 128 -3.86 13.15 -10.88
CA SER A 128 -2.44 13.01 -10.53
C SER A 128 -1.89 14.15 -9.70
N ILE A 129 -2.17 15.41 -10.07
CA ILE A 129 -1.69 16.58 -9.31
C ILE A 129 -2.24 16.56 -7.88
N ILE A 130 -3.56 16.35 -7.75
CA ILE A 130 -4.24 16.34 -6.44
C ILE A 130 -3.71 15.20 -5.57
N SER A 131 -3.63 13.98 -6.11
CA SER A 131 -3.21 12.83 -5.33
C SER A 131 -1.74 12.88 -4.95
N LEU A 132 -0.87 13.39 -5.84
CA LEU A 132 0.54 13.62 -5.51
C LEU A 132 0.68 14.67 -4.39
N GLY A 133 -0.11 15.74 -4.43
CA GLY A 133 -0.15 16.75 -3.36
C GLY A 133 -0.59 16.17 -2.02
N ILE A 134 -1.65 15.34 -2.02
CA ILE A 134 -2.14 14.65 -0.81
C ILE A 134 -1.07 13.71 -0.25
N ILE A 135 -0.49 12.85 -1.08
CA ILE A 135 0.53 11.88 -0.64
C ILE A 135 1.78 12.60 -0.15
N LEU A 136 2.20 13.69 -0.79
CA LEU A 136 3.33 14.50 -0.33
C LEU A 136 3.05 15.11 1.05
N ALA A 137 1.84 15.61 1.30
CA ALA A 137 1.47 16.15 2.60
C ALA A 137 1.56 15.06 3.70
N PHE A 138 0.97 13.88 3.47
CA PHE A 138 1.08 12.76 4.42
C PHE A 138 2.52 12.28 4.60
N PHE A 139 3.31 12.25 3.54
CA PHE A 139 4.72 11.86 3.60
C PHE A 139 5.54 12.85 4.45
N ILE A 140 5.32 14.16 4.30
CA ILE A 140 5.98 15.17 5.15
C ILE A 140 5.59 15.00 6.62
N LEU A 141 4.31 14.77 6.91
CA LEU A 141 3.85 14.51 8.28
C LEU A 141 4.58 13.32 8.89
N TYR A 142 4.61 12.20 8.17
CA TYR A 142 5.34 11.00 8.56
C TYR A 142 6.83 11.27 8.82
N LEU A 143 7.51 12.07 7.99
CA LEU A 143 8.93 12.41 8.17
C LEU A 143 9.19 13.28 9.42
N ILE A 144 8.20 14.04 9.89
CA ILE A 144 8.33 14.85 11.11
C ILE A 144 8.34 13.96 12.35
N ASP A 145 7.46 12.98 12.41
CA ASP A 145 7.30 12.11 13.56
C ASP A 145 6.65 10.77 13.17
N PHE A 146 7.48 9.80 12.80
CA PHE A 146 7.00 8.48 12.40
C PHE A 146 6.09 7.86 13.46
N ASN A 147 6.56 7.83 14.71
CA ASN A 147 5.90 7.14 15.81
C ASN A 147 4.50 7.71 16.08
N LYS A 148 4.34 9.04 16.03
CA LYS A 148 3.04 9.69 16.18
C LYS A 148 2.07 9.33 15.05
N TYR A 149 2.52 9.40 13.79
CA TYR A 149 1.63 9.11 12.66
C TYR A 149 1.37 7.62 12.47
N PHE A 150 2.32 6.76 12.84
CA PHE A 150 2.11 5.31 12.95
C PHE A 150 1.08 4.99 14.04
N THR A 151 1.13 5.67 15.18
CA THR A 151 0.09 5.56 16.23
C THR A 151 -1.28 6.00 15.72
N TYR A 152 -1.38 7.15 15.07
CA TYR A 152 -2.66 7.60 14.50
C TYR A 152 -3.20 6.66 13.41
N PHE A 153 -2.33 6.07 12.60
CA PHE A 153 -2.72 5.05 11.64
C PHE A 153 -3.40 3.87 12.34
N HIS A 154 -2.83 3.37 13.45
CA HIS A 154 -3.44 2.27 14.21
C HIS A 154 -4.76 2.67 14.85
N LEU A 155 -4.85 3.86 15.46
CA LEU A 155 -6.08 4.35 16.10
C LEU A 155 -7.23 4.58 15.11
N VAL A 156 -6.93 4.82 13.83
CA VAL A 156 -7.95 4.96 12.78
C VAL A 156 -8.44 3.59 12.28
N LEU A 157 -7.59 2.56 12.33
CA LEU A 157 -7.87 1.26 11.73
C LEU A 157 -8.30 0.18 12.72
N PHE A 158 -7.93 0.33 14.00
CA PHE A 158 -8.21 -0.61 15.06
C PHE A 158 -8.90 0.11 16.23
N ASP A 159 -9.86 -0.58 16.85
CA ASP A 159 -10.66 -0.11 17.98
C ASP A 159 -10.20 -0.70 19.32
N ASN A 160 -9.00 -1.29 19.34
CA ASN A 160 -8.43 -2.02 20.45
C ASN A 160 -6.90 -1.77 20.55
N ASP A 161 -6.28 -2.28 21.61
CA ASP A 161 -4.85 -2.09 21.91
C ASP A 161 -3.96 -3.30 21.55
N LEU A 162 -4.46 -4.26 20.74
CA LEU A 162 -3.71 -5.47 20.40
C LEU A 162 -2.43 -5.16 19.61
N TRP A 163 -2.40 -4.06 18.87
CA TRP A 163 -1.26 -3.57 18.08
C TRP A 163 -0.14 -2.94 18.94
N LEU A 164 -0.38 -2.62 20.21
CA LEU A 164 0.64 -2.09 21.12
C LEU A 164 1.54 -3.23 21.64
N LEU A 165 2.49 -3.65 20.80
CA LEU A 165 3.39 -4.77 21.09
C LEU A 165 4.61 -4.34 21.93
N ASN A 166 5.06 -5.23 22.81
CA ASN A 166 6.24 -5.06 23.65
C ASN A 166 7.42 -5.88 23.08
N PRO A 167 8.49 -5.23 22.59
CA PRO A 167 9.62 -5.91 21.97
C PRO A 167 10.39 -6.85 22.92
N ASN A 168 10.14 -6.81 24.24
CA ASN A 168 10.75 -7.75 25.18
C ASN A 168 10.08 -9.13 25.20
N VAL A 169 8.84 -9.24 24.72
CA VAL A 169 8.03 -10.48 24.82
C VAL A 169 7.28 -10.84 23.53
N ASP A 170 7.03 -9.87 22.65
CA ASP A 170 6.33 -10.07 21.39
C ASP A 170 7.35 -10.22 20.26
N ILE A 171 7.35 -11.38 19.59
CA ILE A 171 8.28 -11.67 18.49
C ILE A 171 7.93 -10.91 17.21
N LEU A 172 6.65 -10.62 16.98
CA LEU A 172 6.12 -9.98 15.78
C LEU A 172 6.75 -8.61 15.53
N ILE A 173 6.89 -7.79 16.57
CA ILE A 173 7.54 -6.47 16.46
C ILE A 173 9.07 -6.57 16.37
N ARG A 174 9.67 -7.71 16.76
CA ARG A 174 11.12 -7.95 16.60
C ARG A 174 11.47 -8.43 15.19
N ILE A 175 10.57 -9.17 14.52
CA ILE A 175 10.76 -9.59 13.12
C ILE A 175 10.34 -8.48 12.13
N PHE A 176 9.41 -7.61 12.52
CA PHE A 176 9.07 -6.39 11.78
C PHE A 176 9.30 -5.15 12.67
N PRO A 177 10.56 -4.76 12.91
CA PRO A 177 10.83 -3.55 13.69
C PRO A 177 10.45 -2.29 12.91
N GLU A 178 10.46 -1.18 13.61
CA GLU A 178 10.10 0.16 13.12
C GLU A 178 10.73 0.48 11.75
N GLU A 179 12.01 0.17 11.58
CA GLU A 179 12.78 0.49 10.39
C GLU A 179 12.24 -0.25 9.14
N ILE A 180 11.74 -1.49 9.30
CA ILE A 180 11.10 -2.21 8.21
C ILE A 180 9.80 -1.53 7.79
N PHE A 181 9.01 -1.01 8.74
CA PHE A 181 7.77 -0.30 8.42
C PHE A 181 8.04 1.05 7.73
N ILE A 182 9.07 1.78 8.17
CA ILE A 182 9.56 3.00 7.53
C ILE A 182 9.92 2.71 6.06
N ASP A 183 10.71 1.68 5.81
CA ASP A 183 11.10 1.31 4.45
C ASP A 183 9.95 0.80 3.60
N LEU A 184 9.02 0.07 4.21
CA LEU A 184 7.81 -0.39 3.56
C LEU A 184 7.00 0.82 3.07
N LEU A 185 6.76 1.81 3.94
CA LEU A 185 6.04 3.03 3.59
C LEU A 185 6.78 3.81 2.50
N ASN A 186 8.10 3.99 2.63
CA ASN A 186 8.92 4.70 1.66
C ASN A 186 8.79 4.06 0.27
N ASN A 187 8.87 2.73 0.18
CA ASN A 187 8.76 2.01 -1.09
C ASN A 187 7.35 2.06 -1.69
N ILE A 188 6.30 2.02 -0.86
CA ILE A 188 4.91 2.20 -1.31
C ILE A 188 4.70 3.60 -1.89
N VAL A 189 5.15 4.63 -1.17
CA VAL A 189 5.06 6.03 -1.61
C VAL A 189 5.87 6.24 -2.89
N LEU A 190 7.07 5.71 -2.97
CA LEU A 190 7.93 5.80 -4.16
C LEU A 190 7.25 5.19 -5.39
N LEU A 191 6.73 3.97 -5.29
CA LEU A 191 6.04 3.30 -6.39
C LEU A 191 4.79 4.08 -6.82
N PHE A 192 4.00 4.55 -5.86
CA PHE A 192 2.84 5.39 -6.13
C PHE A 192 3.23 6.67 -6.88
N VAL A 193 4.23 7.40 -6.38
CA VAL A 193 4.70 8.66 -6.98
C VAL A 193 5.23 8.44 -8.39
N ILE A 194 6.00 7.38 -8.63
CA ILE A 194 6.51 7.04 -9.97
C ILE A 194 5.34 6.84 -10.94
N ILE A 195 4.38 5.97 -10.61
CA ILE A 195 3.25 5.65 -11.50
C ILE A 195 2.41 6.91 -11.76
N MET A 196 2.06 7.66 -10.70
CA MET A 196 1.25 8.87 -10.84
C MET A 196 1.96 9.98 -11.62
N SER A 197 3.28 10.09 -11.50
CA SER A 197 4.11 11.04 -12.26
C SER A 197 4.18 10.65 -13.74
N ILE A 198 4.32 9.35 -14.06
CA ILE A 198 4.25 8.87 -15.44
C ILE A 198 2.91 9.24 -16.08
N ILE A 199 1.80 8.99 -15.37
CA ILE A 199 0.45 9.37 -15.84
C ILE A 199 0.35 10.87 -16.04
N LEU A 200 0.89 11.67 -15.11
CA LEU A 200 0.92 13.13 -15.21
C LEU A 200 1.67 13.61 -16.47
N VAL A 201 2.83 13.02 -16.75
CA VAL A 201 3.63 13.37 -17.94
C VAL A 201 2.89 12.98 -19.21
N ILE A 202 2.38 11.73 -19.31
CA ILE A 202 1.66 11.24 -20.49
C ILE A 202 0.43 12.12 -20.78
N THR A 203 -0.37 12.43 -19.76
CA THR A 203 -1.57 13.24 -19.91
C THR A 203 -1.25 14.69 -20.31
N ASN A 204 -0.18 15.28 -19.78
CA ASN A 204 0.27 16.61 -20.21
C ASN A 204 0.75 16.64 -21.67
N LEU A 205 1.55 15.65 -22.08
CA LEU A 205 2.03 15.54 -23.46
C LEU A 205 0.87 15.41 -24.45
N TYR A 206 -0.13 14.60 -24.11
CA TYR A 206 -1.34 14.44 -24.93
C TYR A 206 -2.12 15.76 -25.06
N ILE A 207 -2.35 16.45 -23.93
CA ILE A 207 -3.06 17.75 -23.94
C ILE A 207 -2.30 18.80 -24.77
N GLY A 208 -0.96 18.84 -24.66
CA GLY A 208 -0.11 19.73 -25.44
C GLY A 208 -0.23 19.49 -26.94
N ARG A 209 -0.18 18.22 -27.39
CA ARG A 209 -0.36 17.84 -28.81
C ARG A 209 -1.74 18.23 -29.34
N VAL A 210 -2.80 17.94 -28.60
CA VAL A 210 -4.18 18.26 -29.03
C VAL A 210 -4.40 19.78 -29.15
N LYS A 211 -3.76 20.61 -28.30
CA LYS A 211 -3.81 22.07 -28.44
C LYS A 211 -2.99 22.59 -29.62
N GLY A 212 -1.85 21.97 -29.92
CA GLY A 212 -0.97 22.35 -31.03
C GLY A 212 -1.56 22.10 -32.43
N ASN A 213 -2.47 21.14 -32.56
CA ASN A 213 -3.11 20.77 -33.83
C ASN A 213 -4.34 21.64 -34.19
N VAL A 214 -4.63 22.70 -33.45
CA VAL A 214 -5.75 23.65 -33.72
C VAL A 214 -5.21 24.97 -34.29
N LYS A 215 -4.19 24.90 -35.15
CA LYS A 215 -3.71 26.04 -35.93
C LYS A 215 -4.09 25.88 -37.40
#